data_AF-A0A940SYU7-F1
#
_entry.id   AF-A0A940SYU7-F1
#
_cell.length_a   1.000
_cell.length_b   1.000
_cell.length_c   1.000
_cell.angle_alpha   90.00
_cell.angle_beta   90.00
_cell.angle_gamma   90.00
#
_symmetry.space_group_name_H-M   'P 1'
#
loop_
_entity.id
_entity.type
_entity.pdbx_description
1 polymer ?
#
loop_
_entity_poly.entity_id
_entity_poly.type
_entity_poly.pdbx_seq_one_letter_code
_entity_poly.pdbx_strand_id
1 'polypeptide(L)'
;MSLERAILIIVWIVGTIVIALLVHRPDFRQFVMGFLVCQAITWVNEALHVKLHWVSYPVREFPKATELGFTMQYMVYPLLCGIYLICEPQRSWTARGLYLIAWCSGLAVFHYGLARYTRLIQYIHYHWYIVWIAFFIIFVLVNAIVRWFFKDAKSVQEVETAQ
;
A
#
# COMPACT_ATOMS: atom_id res chain seq x y z
N MET A 1 -23.67 -14.97 2.04
CA MET A 1 -22.76 -13.88 1.63
C MET A 1 -21.94 -14.36 0.44
N SER A 2 -21.65 -13.51 -0.54
CA SER A 2 -20.73 -13.91 -1.62
C SER A 2 -19.30 -14.00 -1.08
N LEU A 3 -18.49 -14.90 -1.65
CA LEU A 3 -17.08 -15.11 -1.26
C LEU A 3 -16.31 -13.79 -1.21
N GLU A 4 -16.54 -12.93 -2.20
CA GLU A 4 -15.87 -11.63 -2.35
C GLU A 4 -16.20 -10.69 -1.19
N ARG A 5 -17.46 -10.67 -0.73
CA ARG A 5 -17.86 -9.85 0.43
C ARG A 5 -17.26 -10.37 1.73
N ALA A 6 -17.12 -11.69 1.88
CA ALA A 6 -16.45 -12.27 3.03
C ALA A 6 -14.95 -11.88 3.04
N ILE A 7 -14.27 -11.95 1.90
CA ILE A 7 -12.87 -11.51 1.75
C ILE A 7 -12.71 -10.05 2.17
N LEU A 8 -13.58 -9.15 1.72
CA LEU A 8 -13.52 -7.73 2.08
C LEU A 8 -13.62 -7.52 3.61
N ILE A 9 -14.57 -8.20 4.27
CA ILE A 9 -14.74 -8.10 5.73
C ILE A 9 -13.53 -8.66 6.47
N ILE A 10 -13.03 -9.83 6.05
CA ILE A 10 -11.85 -10.46 6.66
C ILE A 10 -10.65 -9.53 6.54
N VAL A 11 -10.47 -8.89 5.39
CA VAL A 11 -9.37 -7.95 5.15
C VAL A 11 -9.44 -6.74 6.09
N TRP A 12 -10.63 -6.21 6.40
CA TRP A 12 -10.80 -5.16 7.41
C TRP A 12 -10.43 -5.62 8.82
N ILE A 13 -10.89 -6.80 9.22
CA ILE A 13 -10.61 -7.36 10.55
C ILE A 13 -9.09 -7.61 10.68
N VAL A 14 -8.51 -8.33 9.73
CA VAL A 14 -7.07 -8.64 9.72
C VAL A 14 -6.24 -7.37 9.65
N GLY A 15 -6.61 -6.42 8.79
CA GLY A 15 -5.90 -5.15 8.65
C GLY A 15 -5.86 -4.36 9.97
N THR A 16 -6.99 -4.28 10.66
CA THR A 16 -7.09 -3.59 11.96
C THR A 16 -6.24 -4.29 13.03
N ILE A 17 -6.27 -5.62 13.09
CA ILE A 17 -5.44 -6.41 14.02
C ILE A 17 -3.95 -6.19 13.72
N VAL A 18 -3.55 -6.22 12.45
CA VAL A 18 -2.16 -5.99 12.05
C VAL A 18 -1.69 -4.60 12.47
N ILE A 19 -2.50 -3.55 12.26
CA ILE A 19 -2.16 -2.21 12.75
C ILE A 19 -1.95 -2.23 14.27
N ALA A 20 -2.90 -2.81 15.01
CA ALA A 20 -2.85 -2.84 16.47
C ALA A 20 -1.63 -3.59 17.03
N LEU A 21 -1.15 -4.64 16.33
CA LEU A 21 -0.04 -5.47 16.78
C LEU A 21 1.34 -4.98 16.31
N LEU A 22 1.45 -4.46 15.08
CA LEU A 22 2.75 -4.10 14.50
C LEU A 22 3.10 -2.62 14.72
N VAL A 23 2.11 -1.73 14.77
CA VAL A 23 2.35 -0.29 14.82
C VAL A 23 2.49 0.17 16.27
N HIS A 24 3.73 0.21 16.74
CA HIS A 24 4.08 0.69 18.07
C HIS A 24 4.24 2.22 18.09
N ARG A 25 4.12 2.82 19.28
CA ARG A 25 4.18 4.27 19.50
C ARG A 25 5.34 5.03 18.82
N PRO A 26 6.61 4.55 18.81
CA PRO A 26 7.70 5.30 18.17
C PRO A 26 7.51 5.42 16.66
N ASP A 27 6.96 4.39 16.02
CA ASP A 27 6.85 4.29 14.56
C ASP A 27 5.49 4.76 14.03
N PHE A 28 4.52 5.02 14.92
CA PHE A 28 3.15 5.39 14.55
C PHE A 28 3.08 6.62 13.62
N ARG A 29 3.90 7.64 13.88
CA ARG A 29 3.94 8.86 13.04
C ARG A 29 4.41 8.55 11.63
N GLN A 30 5.45 7.72 11.50
CA GLN A 30 5.99 7.32 10.20
C GLN A 30 4.99 6.42 9.45
N PHE A 31 4.36 5.49 10.17
CA PHE A 31 3.31 4.62 9.64
C PHE A 31 2.13 5.43 9.09
N VAL A 32 1.55 6.35 9.87
CA VAL A 32 0.39 7.14 9.46
C VAL A 32 0.71 8.03 8.27
N MET A 33 1.88 8.67 8.26
CA MET A 33 2.31 9.48 7.12
C MET A 33 2.44 8.61 5.86
N GLY A 34 3.11 7.48 5.97
CA GLY A 34 3.26 6.52 4.87
C GLY A 34 1.92 6.01 4.35
N PHE A 35 1.02 5.65 5.26
CA PHE A 35 -0.33 5.20 4.94
C PHE A 35 -1.09 6.26 4.15
N LEU A 36 -1.14 7.50 4.63
CA LEU A 36 -1.90 8.58 3.99
C LEU A 36 -1.32 8.98 2.64
N VAL A 37 0.01 9.10 2.53
CA VAL A 37 0.67 9.43 1.26
C VAL A 37 0.46 8.31 0.25
N CYS A 38 0.62 7.05 0.68
CA CYS A 38 0.38 5.90 -0.19
C CYS A 38 -1.08 5.87 -0.66
N GLN A 39 -2.04 6.04 0.25
CA GLN A 39 -3.47 6.10 -0.05
C GLN A 39 -3.81 7.17 -1.11
N ALA A 40 -3.21 8.36 -1.01
CA ALA A 40 -3.44 9.42 -1.98
C ALA A 40 -2.92 9.03 -3.37
N ILE A 41 -1.72 8.45 -3.46
CA ILE A 41 -1.10 8.07 -4.72
C ILE A 41 -1.81 6.87 -5.35
N THR A 42 -2.10 5.82 -4.57
CA THR A 42 -2.80 4.62 -5.05
C THR A 42 -4.18 4.94 -5.58
N TRP A 43 -4.89 5.86 -4.93
CA TRP A 43 -6.19 6.31 -5.41
C TRP A 43 -6.13 6.98 -6.78
N VAL A 44 -5.19 7.92 -6.99
CA VAL A 44 -5.01 8.59 -8.28
C VAL A 44 -4.60 7.58 -9.36
N ASN A 45 -3.66 6.69 -9.02
CA ASN A 45 -3.21 5.63 -9.92
C ASN A 45 -4.36 4.72 -10.36
N GLU A 46 -5.21 4.31 -9.43
CA GLU A 46 -6.32 3.43 -9.76
C GLU A 46 -7.42 4.13 -10.57
N ALA A 47 -7.71 5.41 -10.25
CA ALA A 47 -8.62 6.20 -11.04
C ALA A 47 -8.16 6.33 -12.50
N LEU A 48 -6.83 6.43 -12.73
CA LEU A 48 -6.25 6.41 -14.07
C LEU A 48 -6.45 5.06 -14.75
N HIS A 49 -6.17 3.95 -14.07
CA HIS A 49 -6.33 2.60 -14.64
C HIS A 49 -7.78 2.28 -15.04
N VAL A 50 -8.76 2.69 -14.22
CA VAL A 50 -10.18 2.50 -14.57
C VAL A 50 -10.58 3.38 -15.76
N LYS A 51 -10.16 4.66 -15.78
CA LYS A 51 -10.43 5.57 -16.92
C LYS A 51 -9.82 5.09 -18.23
N LEU A 52 -8.65 4.46 -18.19
CA LEU A 52 -8.00 3.89 -19.36
C LEU A 52 -8.55 2.50 -19.73
N HIS A 53 -9.58 2.00 -19.03
CA HIS A 53 -10.15 0.66 -19.21
C HIS A 53 -9.11 -0.45 -19.10
N TRP A 54 -8.11 -0.28 -18.24
CA TRP A 54 -7.13 -1.32 -17.97
C TRP A 54 -7.68 -2.35 -17.00
N VAL A 55 -8.36 -1.87 -15.96
CA VAL A 55 -8.94 -2.68 -14.88
C VAL A 55 -10.41 -2.33 -14.69
N SER A 56 -11.22 -3.31 -14.34
CA SER A 56 -12.59 -3.12 -13.89
C SER A 56 -12.85 -3.86 -12.58
N TYR A 57 -13.82 -3.37 -11.82
CA TYR A 57 -14.22 -3.93 -10.52
C TYR A 57 -15.69 -4.38 -10.61
N PRO A 58 -15.96 -5.67 -10.90
CA PRO A 58 -17.32 -6.18 -11.01
C PRO A 58 -18.07 -6.16 -9.68
N VAL A 59 -17.39 -6.54 -8.59
CA VAL A 59 -17.92 -6.50 -7.24
C VAL A 59 -17.35 -5.28 -6.52
N ARG A 60 -18.21 -4.29 -6.25
CA ARG A 60 -17.86 -3.01 -5.62
C ARG A 60 -18.63 -2.81 -4.32
N GLU A 61 -17.98 -2.18 -3.35
CA GLU A 61 -18.60 -1.80 -2.08
C GLU A 61 -19.55 -0.61 -2.24
N PHE A 62 -19.14 0.37 -3.06
CA PHE A 62 -19.88 1.62 -3.27
C PHE A 62 -20.18 1.86 -4.75
N PRO A 63 -21.00 1.00 -5.40
CA PRO A 63 -21.22 1.03 -6.85
C PRO A 63 -21.89 2.31 -7.36
N LYS A 64 -22.52 3.10 -6.47
CA LYS A 64 -23.13 4.40 -6.82
C LYS A 64 -22.17 5.59 -6.66
N ALA A 65 -21.09 5.43 -5.91
CA ALA A 65 -20.19 6.54 -5.56
C ALA A 65 -18.81 6.42 -6.23
N THR A 66 -18.33 5.19 -6.47
CA THR A 66 -17.03 4.97 -7.11
C THR A 66 -17.04 3.71 -7.97
N GLU A 67 -16.25 3.75 -9.03
CA GLU A 67 -15.99 2.60 -9.89
C GLU A 67 -14.79 1.76 -9.44
N LEU A 68 -14.09 2.21 -8.39
CA LEU A 68 -12.86 1.63 -7.86
C LEU A 68 -13.15 0.57 -6.79
N GLY A 69 -12.24 -0.39 -6.64
CA GLY A 69 -12.23 -1.31 -5.50
C GLY A 69 -11.77 -0.58 -4.23
N PHE A 70 -12.72 -0.17 -3.38
CA PHE A 70 -12.45 0.74 -2.28
C PHE A 70 -11.51 0.12 -1.24
N THR A 71 -11.82 -1.06 -0.72
CA THR A 71 -11.06 -1.67 0.38
C THR A 71 -9.60 -1.94 -0.01
N MET A 72 -9.35 -2.40 -1.24
CA MET A 72 -8.00 -2.71 -1.69
C MET A 72 -7.13 -1.45 -1.75
N GLN A 73 -7.67 -0.38 -2.35
CA GLN A 73 -6.91 0.85 -2.61
C GLN A 73 -6.80 1.78 -1.41
N TYR A 74 -7.83 1.84 -0.57
CA TYR A 74 -7.89 2.77 0.56
C TYR A 74 -7.36 2.17 1.86
N MET A 75 -7.30 0.84 1.96
CA MET A 75 -6.89 0.18 3.19
C MET A 75 -5.76 -0.82 2.97
N VAL A 76 -5.89 -1.79 2.08
CA VAL A 76 -4.90 -2.88 1.96
C VAL A 76 -3.53 -2.38 1.50
N TYR A 77 -3.47 -1.72 0.34
CA TYR A 77 -2.19 -1.26 -0.19
C TYR A 77 -1.54 -0.17 0.68
N PRO A 78 -2.30 0.82 1.19
CA PRO A 78 -1.75 1.80 2.14
C PRO A 78 -1.24 1.16 3.44
N LEU A 79 -1.95 0.17 3.99
CA LEU A 79 -1.53 -0.59 5.16
C LEU A 79 -0.19 -1.29 4.91
N LEU A 80 -0.09 -2.05 3.81
CA LEU A 80 1.12 -2.78 3.46
C LEU A 80 2.30 -1.83 3.18
N CYS A 81 2.03 -0.64 2.65
CA CYS A 81 3.05 0.39 2.47
C CYS A 81 3.53 0.98 3.81
N GLY A 82 2.61 1.27 4.73
CA GLY A 82 2.94 1.70 6.09
C GLY A 82 3.78 0.66 6.83
N ILE A 83 3.42 -0.62 6.72
CA ILE A 83 4.18 -1.74 7.32
C ILE A 83 5.58 -1.84 6.70
N TYR A 84 5.68 -1.74 5.37
CA TYR A 84 6.97 -1.74 4.69
C TYR A 84 7.89 -0.64 5.22
N LEU A 85 7.39 0.57 5.46
CA LEU A 85 8.18 1.69 5.96
C LEU A 85 8.74 1.47 7.37
N ILE A 86 7.97 0.85 8.26
CA ILE A 86 8.41 0.57 9.64
C ILE A 86 9.34 -0.64 9.71
N CYS A 87 9.15 -1.63 8.84
CA CYS A 87 9.97 -2.86 8.80
C CYS A 87 11.19 -2.75 7.89
N GLU A 88 11.38 -1.63 7.20
CA GLU A 88 12.47 -1.47 6.23
C GLU A 88 13.85 -1.57 6.93
N PRO A 89 14.74 -2.46 6.46
CA PRO A 89 16.06 -2.59 7.07
C PRO A 89 16.90 -1.31 6.88
N GLN A 90 17.53 -0.82 7.96
CA GLN A 90 18.38 0.38 7.92
C GLN A 90 19.87 0.10 7.62
N ARG A 91 20.25 -1.16 7.38
CA ARG A 91 21.66 -1.59 7.37
C ARG A 91 22.44 -1.19 6.12
N SER A 92 21.87 -1.36 4.92
CA SER A 92 22.54 -1.01 3.66
C SER A 92 21.54 -0.65 2.56
N TRP A 93 21.99 0.17 1.59
CA TRP A 93 21.20 0.51 0.41
C TRP A 93 20.83 -0.73 -0.43
N THR A 94 21.72 -1.73 -0.49
CA THR A 94 21.46 -3.00 -1.18
C THR A 94 20.39 -3.84 -0.47
N ALA A 95 20.44 -3.94 0.86
CA ALA A 95 19.43 -4.66 1.63
C ALA A 95 18.05 -3.99 1.51
N ARG A 96 18.00 -2.66 1.46
CA ARG A 96 16.77 -1.89 1.21
C ARG A 96 16.20 -2.15 -0.17
N GLY A 97 17.03 -2.10 -1.20
CA GLY A 97 16.62 -2.39 -2.58
C GLY A 97 16.09 -3.82 -2.74
N LEU A 98 16.78 -4.80 -2.16
CA LEU A 98 16.33 -6.20 -2.19
C LEU A 98 15.02 -6.39 -1.42
N TYR A 99 14.89 -5.76 -0.25
CA TYR A 99 13.66 -5.80 0.55
C TYR A 99 12.48 -5.17 -0.20
N LEU A 100 12.69 -4.04 -0.86
CA LEU A 100 11.69 -3.40 -1.71
C LEU A 100 11.25 -4.31 -2.86
N ILE A 101 12.20 -4.89 -3.60
CA ILE A 101 11.90 -5.80 -4.71
C ILE A 101 11.12 -7.02 -4.23
N ALA A 102 11.54 -7.63 -3.11
CA ALA A 102 10.83 -8.76 -2.52
C ALA A 102 9.41 -8.39 -2.09
N TRP A 103 9.24 -7.22 -1.46
CA TRP A 103 7.95 -6.72 -1.00
C TRP A 103 7.00 -6.43 -2.16
N CYS A 104 7.46 -5.70 -3.18
CA CYS A 104 6.68 -5.42 -4.39
C CYS A 104 6.32 -6.71 -5.15
N SER A 105 7.22 -7.70 -5.17
CA SER A 105 6.94 -8.99 -5.81
C SER A 105 5.86 -9.77 -5.06
N GLY A 106 5.93 -9.86 -3.73
CA GLY A 106 4.88 -10.46 -2.91
C GLY A 106 3.53 -9.76 -3.09
N LEU A 107 3.54 -8.43 -3.13
CA LEU A 107 2.34 -7.63 -3.34
C LEU A 107 1.73 -7.84 -4.73
N ALA A 108 2.55 -7.91 -5.78
CA ALA A 108 2.09 -8.18 -7.14
C ALA A 108 1.51 -9.60 -7.26
N VAL A 109 2.11 -10.60 -6.61
CA VAL A 109 1.56 -11.97 -6.57
C VAL A 109 0.22 -12.00 -5.84
N PHE A 110 0.10 -11.31 -4.70
CA PHE A 110 -1.17 -11.17 -3.98
C PHE A 110 -2.25 -10.51 -4.85
N HIS A 111 -1.91 -9.40 -5.52
CA HIS A 111 -2.82 -8.71 -6.43
C HIS A 111 -3.25 -9.59 -7.61
N TYR A 112 -2.31 -10.32 -8.21
CA TYR A 112 -2.60 -11.28 -9.28
C TYR A 112 -3.50 -12.42 -8.79
N GLY A 113 -3.27 -12.93 -7.58
CA GLY A 113 -4.14 -13.93 -6.94
C GLY A 113 -5.57 -13.43 -6.78
N LEU A 114 -5.76 -12.19 -6.31
CA LEU A 114 -7.08 -11.56 -6.23
C LEU A 114 -7.75 -11.49 -7.60
N ALA A 115 -7.04 -11.04 -8.64
CA ALA A 115 -7.60 -10.94 -9.98
C ALA A 115 -7.91 -12.31 -10.61
N ARG A 116 -7.16 -13.36 -10.25
CA ARG A 116 -7.33 -14.70 -10.80
C ARG A 116 -8.44 -15.50 -10.12
N TYR A 117 -8.56 -15.39 -8.79
CA TYR A 117 -9.45 -16.23 -7.98
C TYR A 117 -10.72 -15.50 -7.52
N THR A 118 -10.80 -14.17 -7.67
CA THR A 118 -11.95 -13.39 -7.24
C THR A 118 -12.47 -12.49 -8.35
N ARG A 119 -13.73 -12.08 -8.24
CA ARG A 119 -14.33 -11.05 -9.12
C ARG A 119 -14.18 -9.64 -8.53
N LEU A 120 -13.20 -9.44 -7.65
CA LEU A 120 -12.88 -8.12 -7.11
C LEU A 120 -12.12 -7.30 -8.15
N ILE A 121 -11.23 -7.92 -8.92
CA ILE A 121 -10.39 -7.25 -9.91
C ILE A 121 -10.47 -8.01 -11.22
N GLN A 122 -10.83 -7.34 -12.31
CA GLN A 122 -10.87 -7.92 -13.65
C GLN A 122 -9.95 -7.14 -14.58
N TYR A 123 -8.96 -7.83 -15.13
CA TYR A 123 -8.06 -7.28 -16.14
C TYR A 123 -8.74 -7.27 -17.51
N ILE A 124 -8.68 -6.14 -18.19
CA ILE A 124 -9.18 -5.99 -19.56
C ILE A 124 -7.98 -5.95 -20.53
N HIS A 125 -7.14 -4.92 -20.42
CA HIS A 125 -5.91 -4.75 -21.21
C HIS A 125 -4.67 -4.63 -20.32
N TYR A 126 -4.69 -5.32 -19.19
CA TYR A 126 -3.71 -5.12 -18.13
C TYR A 126 -2.77 -6.29 -17.99
N HIS A 127 -1.46 -6.00 -17.98
CA HIS A 127 -0.42 -7.00 -17.81
C HIS A 127 0.06 -7.03 -16.36
N TRP A 128 0.40 -8.22 -15.86
CA TRP A 128 0.82 -8.42 -14.48
C TRP A 128 2.07 -7.61 -14.09
N TYR A 129 2.98 -7.36 -15.03
CA TYR A 129 4.19 -6.56 -14.76
C TYR A 129 3.89 -5.07 -14.55
N ILE A 130 2.78 -4.55 -15.10
CA ILE A 130 2.37 -3.15 -14.90
C ILE A 130 2.01 -2.92 -13.42
N VAL A 131 1.31 -3.89 -12.80
CA VAL A 131 1.03 -3.89 -11.35
C VAL A 131 2.35 -3.78 -10.56
N TRP A 132 3.33 -4.60 -10.93
CA TRP A 132 4.60 -4.67 -10.23
C TRP A 132 5.38 -3.36 -10.34
N ILE A 133 5.46 -2.79 -11.56
CA ILE A 133 6.12 -1.49 -11.80
C ILE A 133 5.38 -0.36 -11.07
N ALA A 134 4.05 -0.34 -11.10
CA ALA A 134 3.25 0.67 -10.40
C ALA A 134 3.52 0.63 -8.89
N PHE A 135 3.44 -0.55 -8.26
CA PHE A 135 3.76 -0.67 -6.83
C PHE A 135 5.20 -0.28 -6.52
N PHE A 136 6.16 -0.65 -7.37
CA PHE A 136 7.55 -0.26 -7.19
C PHE A 136 7.70 1.27 -7.18
N ILE A 137 7.14 1.96 -8.17
CA ILE A 137 7.19 3.42 -8.26
C ILE A 137 6.50 4.07 -7.05
N ILE A 138 5.30 3.62 -6.69
CA ILE A 138 4.54 4.15 -5.55
C ILE A 138 5.36 4.01 -4.27
N PHE A 139 5.92 2.83 -3.99
CA PHE A 139 6.69 2.59 -2.77
C PHE A 139 7.96 3.42 -2.71
N VAL A 140 8.68 3.58 -3.83
CA VAL A 140 9.85 4.46 -3.90
C VAL A 140 9.46 5.91 -3.61
N LEU A 141 8.38 6.41 -4.21
CA LEU A 141 7.90 7.77 -4.01
C LEU A 141 7.46 8.01 -2.55
N VAL A 142 6.64 7.12 -1.99
CA VAL A 142 6.21 7.23 -0.59
C VAL A 142 7.41 7.22 0.34
N ASN A 143 8.36 6.30 0.14
CA ASN A 143 9.56 6.23 0.97
C ASN A 143 10.41 7.50 0.88
N ALA A 144 10.59 8.04 -0.32
CA ALA A 144 11.28 9.32 -0.51
C ALA A 144 10.58 10.48 0.22
N ILE A 145 9.25 10.61 0.08
CA ILE A 145 8.45 11.67 0.73
C ILE A 145 8.51 11.56 2.25
N VAL A 146 8.28 10.37 2.80
CA VAL A 146 8.29 10.14 4.25
C VAL A 146 9.67 10.41 4.84
N ARG A 147 10.74 9.93 4.20
CA ARG A 147 12.11 10.21 4.66
C ARG A 147 12.46 11.68 4.59
N TRP A 148 12.06 12.37 3.52
CA TRP A 148 12.27 13.80 3.39
C TRP A 148 11.55 14.55 4.52
N PHE A 149 10.29 14.21 4.82
CA PHE A 149 9.50 14.85 5.87
C PHE A 149 10.09 14.66 7.27
N PHE A 150 10.61 13.48 7.60
CA PHE A 150 11.20 13.19 8.91
C PHE A 150 12.72 13.48 9.01
N LYS A 151 13.35 13.95 7.93
CA LYS A 151 14.78 14.27 7.91
C LYS A 151 15.14 15.31 8.97
N ASP A 152 14.33 16.35 9.09
CA ASP A 152 14.61 17.48 9.98
C ASP A 152 14.19 17.20 11.44
N ALA A 153 13.18 16.35 11.64
CA ALA A 153 12.74 15.94 12.99
C ALA A 153 13.82 15.14 13.74
N LYS A 154 14.63 14.35 13.03
CA LYS A 154 15.77 13.63 13.62
C LYS A 154 16.90 14.58 14.03
N SER A 155 17.18 15.61 13.22
CA SER A 155 18.22 16.59 13.56
C SER A 155 17.90 17.44 14.79
N VAL A 156 16.62 17.64 15.12
CA VAL A 156 16.21 18.41 16.32
C VAL A 156 16.35 17.57 17.59
N GLN A 157 16.00 16.28 17.56
CA GLN A 157 16.14 15.39 18.72
C GLN A 157 17.59 15.08 19.10
N GLU A 158 18.51 14.99 18.13
CA GLU A 158 19.94 14.80 18.41
C GLU A 158 20.58 16.05 19.05
N VAL A 159 20.07 17.25 18.75
CA VAL A 159 20.53 18.50 19.38
C VAL A 159 20.04 18.61 20.83
N GLU A 160 18.80 18.23 21.13
CA GLU A 160 18.24 18.24 22.49
C GLU A 160 18.84 17.16 23.42
N THR A 161 19.30 16.03 22.88
CA THR A 161 19.93 14.97 23.68
C THR A 161 21.43 15.16 23.88
N ALA A 162 22.05 16.10 23.15
CA ALA A 162 23.44 16.48 23.29
C ALA A 162 23.67 17.70 24.23
N GLN A 163 22.59 18.28 24.77
CA GLN A 163 22.60 19.35 25.79
C GLN A 163 22.27 18.79 27.17
#